data_AF-A0AAP3EXB6-F1
#
_entry.id   AF-A0AAP3EXB6-F1
#
_cell.length_a   1.000
_cell.length_b   1.000
_cell.length_c   1.000
_cell.angle_alpha   90.00
_cell.angle_beta   90.00
_cell.angle_gamma   90.00
#
_symmetry.space_group_name_H-M   'P 1'
#
loop_
_entity.id
_entity.type
_entity.pdbx_description
1 polymer ?
#
loop_
_entity_poly.entity_id
_entity_poly.type
_entity_poly.pdbx_seq_one_letter_code
_entity_poly.pdbx_strand_id
1 'polypeptide(L)'
;MFRLLSNEIKIFSIPIYIGVLFLMVIGFNALNINTVEVFSGLFSFTGIALGYFLFNKIGLNYNRHVPFFIYTFIVFAFYEGNLDIGIAFNLFTNAFVLLILTTGEEVFKKNYYLIVGALLALGYLFLPTVWAFTIFVIIHLIATSDKIGLNIFRLVFGFMLVLLSYFGVMYLLGSNSFNSAYLPLISPRFQENYYPLYFLLPVLLMVFYAVANHFIHFNKKSPISRFKYTFILLYTLTQSITIFLYMGTVYEYLLFIALPVSIIVSRALRFMPKYWMQELGLWVVVLSLVLFKIGTFLDIKEIINL
;
A
#
# COMPACT_ATOMS: atom_id res chain seq x y z
N MET A 1 10.50 -14.32 -19.98
CA MET A 1 10.51 -14.01 -18.53
C MET A 1 11.67 -14.78 -17.90
N PHE A 2 12.37 -14.27 -16.88
CA PHE A 2 13.47 -15.00 -16.21
C PHE A 2 13.08 -16.46 -16.04
N ARG A 3 13.94 -17.39 -16.47
CA ARG A 3 13.75 -18.81 -16.16
C ARG A 3 13.60 -19.01 -14.64
N LEU A 4 14.32 -18.19 -13.86
CA LEU A 4 14.27 -18.07 -12.40
C LEU A 4 12.92 -17.60 -11.82
N LEU A 5 12.19 -16.71 -12.50
CA LEU A 5 10.88 -16.19 -12.06
C LEU A 5 9.72 -16.76 -12.89
N SER A 6 9.99 -17.83 -13.66
CA SER A 6 8.97 -18.53 -14.41
C SER A 6 8.12 -19.41 -13.50
N ASN A 7 6.86 -19.62 -13.87
CA ASN A 7 5.96 -20.51 -13.13
C ASN A 7 6.46 -21.98 -13.14
N GLU A 8 7.53 -22.31 -13.88
CA GLU A 8 8.13 -23.65 -13.89
C GLU A 8 8.93 -23.94 -12.61
N ILE A 9 9.39 -22.91 -11.90
CA ILE A 9 10.16 -23.05 -10.65
C ILE A 9 9.24 -22.89 -9.45
N LYS A 10 8.92 -24.02 -8.79
CA LYS A 10 8.07 -24.07 -7.59
C LYS A 10 8.69 -23.49 -6.31
N ILE A 11 9.95 -23.05 -6.37
CA ILE A 11 10.70 -22.51 -5.22
C ILE A 11 10.22 -21.10 -4.82
N PHE A 12 9.45 -20.39 -5.64
CA PHE A 12 8.97 -19.03 -5.31
C PHE A 12 7.50 -18.99 -4.86
N SER A 13 7.19 -19.70 -3.78
CA SER A 13 5.83 -19.74 -3.20
C SER A 13 5.57 -18.58 -2.23
N ILE A 14 4.29 -18.24 -1.97
CA ILE A 14 3.92 -17.19 -0.99
C ILE A 14 4.60 -17.40 0.38
N PRO A 15 4.62 -18.62 0.97
CA PRO A 15 5.33 -18.86 2.23
C PRO A 15 6.80 -18.45 2.21
N ILE A 16 7.50 -18.61 1.09
CA ILE A 16 8.91 -18.25 0.96
C ILE A 16 9.09 -16.74 0.96
N TYR A 17 8.24 -15.99 0.24
CA TYR A 17 8.26 -14.53 0.30
C TYR A 17 7.90 -13.99 1.69
N ILE A 18 6.96 -14.62 2.39
CA ILE A 18 6.65 -14.31 3.79
C ILE A 18 7.85 -14.63 4.70
N GLY A 19 8.55 -15.74 4.46
CA GLY A 19 9.78 -16.08 5.17
C GLY A 19 10.90 -15.05 4.97
N VAL A 20 11.11 -14.59 3.73
CA VAL A 20 12.07 -13.50 3.43
C VAL A 20 11.64 -12.19 4.10
N LEU A 21 10.34 -11.86 4.07
CA LEU A 21 9.80 -10.70 4.78
C LEU A 21 10.08 -10.81 6.28
N PHE A 22 9.83 -11.98 6.87
CA PHE A 22 10.06 -12.21 8.30
C PHE A 22 11.54 -12.03 8.67
N LEU A 23 12.46 -12.60 7.86
CA LEU A 23 13.90 -12.39 8.04
C LEU A 23 14.30 -10.92 7.87
N MET A 24 13.68 -10.20 6.95
CA MET A 24 13.93 -8.77 6.73
C MET A 24 13.44 -7.93 7.93
N VAL A 25 12.22 -8.19 8.41
CA VAL A 25 11.66 -7.51 9.60
C VAL A 25 12.52 -7.79 10.83
N ILE A 26 12.95 -9.04 11.05
CA ILE A 26 13.90 -9.37 12.12
C ILE A 26 15.22 -8.64 11.89
N GLY A 27 15.81 -8.72 10.69
CA GLY A 27 17.09 -8.10 10.39
C GLY A 27 17.11 -6.59 10.67
N PHE A 28 16.02 -5.88 10.37
CA PHE A 28 15.88 -4.45 10.67
C PHE A 28 15.47 -4.14 12.11
N ASN A 29 14.79 -5.05 12.82
CA ASN A 29 14.33 -4.84 14.21
C ASN A 29 15.18 -5.52 15.28
N ALA A 30 16.17 -6.35 14.93
CA ALA A 30 16.94 -7.20 15.85
C ALA A 30 17.78 -6.44 16.90
N LEU A 31 17.76 -5.10 16.90
CA LEU A 31 18.57 -4.26 17.76
C LEU A 31 17.77 -3.44 18.79
N ASN A 32 16.44 -3.51 18.82
CA ASN A 32 15.65 -2.79 19.83
C ASN A 32 14.38 -3.55 20.20
N ILE A 33 14.22 -3.94 21.46
CA ILE A 33 13.04 -4.66 21.95
C ILE A 33 12.29 -3.75 22.92
N ASN A 34 11.55 -2.77 22.39
CA ASN A 34 10.55 -2.03 23.16
C ASN A 34 9.13 -2.56 22.89
N THR A 35 8.24 -2.51 23.89
CA THR A 35 6.86 -3.05 23.77
C THR A 35 6.01 -2.33 22.72
N VAL A 36 6.19 -1.03 22.51
CA VAL A 36 5.51 -0.26 21.45
C VAL A 36 5.98 -0.70 20.06
N GLU A 37 7.27 -0.99 19.92
CA GLU A 37 7.87 -1.48 18.67
C GLU A 37 7.37 -2.88 18.32
N VAL A 38 7.03 -3.72 19.32
CA VAL A 38 6.42 -5.05 19.09
C VAL A 38 5.06 -4.94 18.39
N PHE A 39 4.19 -4.02 18.83
CA PHE A 39 2.88 -3.84 18.20
C PHE A 39 3.01 -3.25 16.79
N SER A 40 3.89 -2.27 16.59
CA SER A 40 4.14 -1.72 15.26
C SER A 40 4.74 -2.77 14.31
N GLY A 41 5.69 -3.57 14.80
CA GLY A 41 6.25 -4.71 14.08
C GLY A 41 5.20 -5.74 13.67
N LEU A 42 4.29 -6.09 14.59
CA LEU A 42 3.19 -7.03 14.31
C LEU A 42 2.25 -6.49 13.22
N PHE A 43 1.78 -5.24 13.34
CA PHE A 43 0.86 -4.66 12.36
C PHE A 43 1.52 -4.48 11.00
N SER A 44 2.75 -3.98 10.97
CA SER A 44 3.49 -3.82 9.72
C SER A 44 3.75 -5.15 9.02
N PHE A 45 4.26 -6.16 9.75
CA PHE A 45 4.45 -7.51 9.22
C PHE A 45 3.13 -8.08 8.67
N THR A 46 2.06 -8.00 9.46
CA THR A 46 0.75 -8.55 9.06
C THR A 46 0.19 -7.81 7.84
N GLY A 47 0.25 -6.47 7.81
CA GLY A 47 -0.22 -5.67 6.68
C GLY A 47 0.55 -5.96 5.40
N ILE A 48 1.88 -6.06 5.47
CA ILE A 48 2.71 -6.41 4.32
C ILE A 48 2.48 -7.86 3.89
N ALA A 49 2.36 -8.79 4.84
CA ALA A 49 2.05 -10.20 4.57
C ALA A 49 0.72 -10.35 3.84
N LEU A 50 -0.33 -9.64 4.27
CA LEU A 50 -1.63 -9.58 3.60
C LEU A 50 -1.52 -9.10 2.14
N GLY A 51 -0.55 -8.22 1.85
CA GLY A 51 -0.21 -7.82 0.49
C GLY A 51 0.07 -9.00 -0.45
N TYR A 52 0.84 -10.00 0.01
CA TYR A 52 1.13 -11.22 -0.78
C TYR A 52 -0.13 -12.03 -1.09
N PHE A 53 -1.10 -12.09 -0.17
CA PHE A 53 -2.39 -12.76 -0.41
C PHE A 53 -3.28 -11.97 -1.37
N LEU A 54 -3.26 -10.64 -1.27
CA LEU A 54 -4.07 -9.74 -2.11
C LEU A 54 -3.77 -9.87 -3.59
N PHE A 55 -2.51 -10.09 -4.01
CA PHE A 55 -2.19 -10.30 -5.43
C PHE A 55 -2.99 -11.45 -6.06
N ASN A 56 -3.20 -12.54 -5.31
CA ASN A 56 -4.00 -13.68 -5.78
C ASN A 56 -5.49 -13.35 -5.79
N LYS A 57 -6.01 -12.67 -4.76
CA LYS A 57 -7.42 -12.27 -4.69
C LYS A 57 -7.80 -11.27 -5.78
N ILE A 58 -6.95 -10.26 -6.02
CA ILE A 58 -7.12 -9.29 -7.11
C ILE A 58 -7.03 -10.02 -8.45
N GLY A 59 -6.10 -10.96 -8.63
CA GLY A 59 -6.07 -11.84 -9.81
C GLY A 59 -5.82 -11.10 -11.12
N LEU A 60 -5.02 -10.03 -11.09
CA LEU A 60 -4.57 -9.30 -12.29
C LEU A 60 -3.24 -9.82 -12.85
N ASN A 61 -2.57 -10.71 -12.12
CA ASN A 61 -1.23 -11.19 -12.42
C ASN A 61 -1.28 -12.58 -13.05
N TYR A 62 -0.76 -12.69 -14.26
CA TYR A 62 -0.68 -13.95 -15.00
C TYR A 62 0.59 -14.74 -14.65
N ASN A 63 1.66 -14.03 -14.24
CA ASN A 63 2.88 -14.59 -13.67
C ASN A 63 2.93 -14.16 -12.21
N ARG A 64 2.87 -15.11 -11.27
CA ARG A 64 2.74 -14.79 -9.84
C ARG A 64 4.03 -14.24 -9.24
N HIS A 65 5.19 -14.62 -9.78
CA HIS A 65 6.48 -14.34 -9.14
C HIS A 65 7.01 -12.92 -9.36
N VAL A 66 6.87 -12.36 -10.57
CA VAL A 66 7.34 -10.99 -10.88
C VAL A 66 6.73 -9.91 -9.96
N PRO A 67 5.39 -9.82 -9.78
CA PRO A 67 4.80 -8.84 -8.87
C PRO A 67 5.20 -9.07 -7.41
N PHE A 68 5.34 -10.32 -6.96
CA PHE A 68 5.84 -10.62 -5.61
C PHE A 68 7.27 -10.14 -5.42
N PHE A 69 8.15 -10.43 -6.37
CA PHE A 69 9.53 -10.00 -6.35
C PHE A 69 9.65 -8.47 -6.29
N ILE A 70 8.94 -7.75 -7.17
CA ILE A 70 8.91 -6.29 -7.14
C ILE A 70 8.37 -5.78 -5.80
N TYR A 71 7.30 -6.38 -5.28
CA TYR A 71 6.72 -6.00 -4.00
C TYR A 71 7.72 -6.16 -2.85
N THR A 72 8.46 -7.26 -2.80
CA THR A 72 9.51 -7.49 -1.79
C THR A 72 10.59 -6.41 -1.86
N PHE A 73 11.05 -6.04 -3.06
CA PHE A 73 12.04 -4.97 -3.22
C PHE A 73 11.50 -3.58 -2.87
N ILE A 74 10.22 -3.30 -3.18
CA ILE A 74 9.59 -2.04 -2.79
C ILE A 74 9.48 -1.95 -1.26
N VAL A 75 9.00 -3.02 -0.61
CA VAL A 75 8.93 -3.10 0.85
C VAL A 75 10.33 -2.91 1.45
N PHE A 76 11.33 -3.63 0.94
CA PHE A 76 12.72 -3.49 1.39
C PHE A 76 13.22 -2.04 1.31
N ALA A 77 12.91 -1.34 0.21
CA ALA A 77 13.37 0.01 0.01
C ALA A 77 12.70 1.02 0.95
N PHE A 78 11.42 0.82 1.29
CA PHE A 78 10.65 1.79 2.08
C PHE A 78 10.50 1.43 3.56
N TYR A 79 10.84 0.21 3.96
CA TYR A 79 10.77 -0.23 5.35
C TYR A 79 12.07 0.09 6.08
N GLU A 80 12.01 0.91 7.13
CA GLU A 80 13.18 1.35 7.90
C GLU A 80 13.41 0.57 9.20
N GLY A 81 12.61 -0.46 9.49
CA GLY A 81 12.70 -1.23 10.73
C GLY A 81 11.64 -0.79 11.74
N ASN A 82 11.69 0.47 12.17
CA ASN A 82 10.80 1.01 13.20
C ASN A 82 9.72 1.91 12.59
N LEU A 83 8.65 1.30 12.07
CA LEU A 83 7.51 2.06 11.56
C LEU A 83 6.78 2.77 12.70
N ASP A 84 6.35 4.01 12.43
CA ASP A 84 5.34 4.66 13.26
C ASP A 84 4.09 3.76 13.38
N ILE A 85 3.55 3.65 14.59
CA ILE A 85 2.39 2.78 14.87
C ILE A 85 1.18 3.16 14.03
N GLY A 86 1.01 4.45 13.72
CA GLY A 86 -0.05 4.97 12.86
C GLY A 86 0.07 4.45 11.44
N ILE A 87 1.28 4.49 10.87
CA ILE A 87 1.57 3.95 9.52
C ILE A 87 1.40 2.43 9.52
N ALA A 88 1.99 1.72 10.49
CA ALA A 88 1.92 0.27 10.59
C ALA A 88 0.47 -0.24 10.71
N PHE A 89 -0.34 0.38 11.57
CA PHE A 89 -1.74 0.03 11.74
C PHE A 89 -2.54 0.34 10.47
N ASN A 90 -2.27 1.45 9.77
CA ASN A 90 -2.94 1.76 8.51
C ASN A 90 -2.51 0.84 7.36
N LEU A 91 -1.28 0.34 7.33
CA LEU A 91 -0.87 -0.70 6.36
C LEU A 91 -1.71 -1.97 6.56
N PHE A 92 -1.88 -2.36 7.82
CA PHE A 92 -2.73 -3.49 8.19
C PHE A 92 -4.20 -3.28 7.81
N THR A 93 -4.82 -2.19 8.27
CA THR A 93 -6.25 -1.94 8.02
C THR A 93 -6.53 -1.73 6.54
N ASN A 94 -5.67 -1.01 5.80
CA ASN A 94 -5.83 -0.84 4.36
C ASN A 94 -5.77 -2.17 3.62
N ALA A 95 -4.79 -3.02 3.93
CA ALA A 95 -4.69 -4.35 3.32
C ALA A 95 -5.91 -5.23 3.66
N PHE A 96 -6.38 -5.17 4.90
CA PHE A 96 -7.54 -5.95 5.33
C PHE A 96 -8.84 -5.47 4.68
N VAL A 97 -9.05 -4.15 4.57
CA VAL A 97 -10.18 -3.56 3.85
C VAL A 97 -10.13 -3.95 2.37
N LEU A 98 -8.96 -3.87 1.72
CA LEU A 98 -8.80 -4.33 0.34
C LEU A 98 -9.15 -5.81 0.18
N LEU A 99 -8.83 -6.66 1.16
CA LEU A 99 -9.15 -8.09 1.13
C LEU A 99 -10.65 -8.31 1.18
N ILE A 100 -11.35 -7.58 2.05
CA ILE A 100 -12.81 -7.61 2.14
C ILE A 100 -13.42 -7.17 0.80
N LEU A 101 -13.00 -6.01 0.27
CA LEU A 101 -13.56 -5.42 -0.95
C LEU A 101 -13.28 -6.25 -2.21
N THR A 102 -12.23 -7.06 -2.21
CA THR A 102 -11.88 -7.95 -3.33
C THR A 102 -12.46 -9.35 -3.22
N THR A 103 -13.08 -9.70 -2.08
CA THR A 103 -13.69 -11.02 -1.86
C THR A 103 -15.11 -11.06 -2.41
N GLY A 104 -15.36 -11.94 -3.38
CA GLY A 104 -16.66 -12.09 -4.04
C GLY A 104 -17.66 -13.03 -3.34
N GLU A 105 -17.29 -13.62 -2.20
CA GLU A 105 -18.12 -14.60 -1.51
C GLU A 105 -19.37 -13.95 -0.89
N GLU A 106 -20.55 -14.49 -1.25
CA GLU A 106 -21.84 -13.93 -0.84
C GLU A 106 -22.07 -13.97 0.67
N VAL A 107 -21.43 -14.91 1.37
CA VAL A 107 -21.55 -15.12 2.82
C VAL A 107 -21.13 -13.86 3.59
N PHE A 108 -20.19 -13.08 3.08
CA PHE A 108 -19.73 -11.84 3.71
C PHE A 108 -20.56 -10.61 3.31
N LYS A 109 -21.34 -10.66 2.22
CA LYS A 109 -21.96 -9.48 1.57
C LYS A 109 -22.91 -8.68 2.46
N LYS A 110 -23.57 -9.29 3.45
CA LYS A 110 -24.62 -8.59 4.21
C LYS A 110 -24.09 -7.55 5.20
N ASN A 111 -22.96 -7.74 5.87
CA ASN A 111 -22.56 -6.86 6.99
C ASN A 111 -21.13 -6.30 6.90
N TYR A 112 -20.35 -6.63 5.87
CA TYR A 112 -18.94 -6.24 5.83
C TYR A 112 -18.72 -4.73 5.82
N TYR A 113 -19.62 -3.92 5.24
CA TYR A 113 -19.48 -2.46 5.23
C TYR A 113 -19.48 -1.85 6.64
N LEU A 114 -20.16 -2.47 7.62
CA LEU A 114 -20.09 -2.06 9.02
C LEU A 114 -18.68 -2.28 9.59
N ILE A 115 -18.09 -3.45 9.33
CA ILE A 115 -16.72 -3.76 9.73
C ILE A 115 -15.73 -2.83 9.03
N VAL A 116 -15.90 -2.59 7.73
CA VAL A 116 -15.08 -1.66 6.96
C VAL A 116 -15.15 -0.24 7.54
N GLY A 117 -16.35 0.24 7.89
CA GLY A 117 -16.54 1.52 8.57
C GLY A 117 -15.78 1.62 9.88
N ALA A 118 -15.84 0.57 10.72
CA ALA A 118 -15.11 0.50 11.97
C ALA A 118 -13.58 0.51 11.76
N LEU A 119 -13.08 -0.24 10.77
CA LEU A 119 -11.65 -0.28 10.43
C LEU A 119 -11.16 1.08 9.89
N LEU A 120 -11.97 1.78 9.10
CA LEU A 120 -11.66 3.13 8.63
C LEU A 120 -11.59 4.12 9.80
N ALA A 121 -12.48 4.03 10.78
CA ALA A 121 -12.43 4.87 11.98
C ALA A 121 -11.18 4.59 12.82
N LEU A 122 -10.84 3.31 13.04
CA LEU A 122 -9.61 2.95 13.74
C LEU A 122 -8.38 3.45 12.97
N GLY A 123 -8.33 3.26 11.65
CA GLY A 123 -7.25 3.78 10.81
C GLY A 123 -7.10 5.30 10.94
N TYR A 124 -8.22 6.03 10.92
CA TYR A 124 -8.25 7.48 11.11
C TYR A 124 -7.77 7.91 12.50
N LEU A 125 -8.16 7.20 13.56
CA LEU A 125 -7.73 7.50 14.93
C LEU A 125 -6.22 7.31 15.13
N PHE A 126 -5.63 6.35 14.42
CA PHE A 126 -4.19 6.09 14.45
C PHE A 126 -3.41 7.03 13.53
N LEU A 127 -3.94 7.37 12.34
CA LEU A 127 -3.29 8.24 11.37
C LEU A 127 -4.32 9.03 10.53
N PRO A 128 -4.74 10.22 10.99
CA PRO A 128 -5.78 11.03 10.34
C PRO A 128 -5.47 11.40 8.89
N THR A 129 -4.18 11.47 8.51
CA THR A 129 -3.71 11.83 7.16
C THR A 129 -4.13 10.84 6.07
N VAL A 130 -4.57 9.62 6.44
CA VAL A 130 -5.00 8.56 5.51
C VAL A 130 -6.50 8.67 5.15
N TRP A 131 -7.16 9.79 5.47
CA TRP A 131 -8.57 10.03 5.18
C TRP A 131 -8.97 9.81 3.71
N ALA A 132 -8.05 10.01 2.76
CA ALA A 132 -8.31 9.80 1.33
C ALA A 132 -8.68 8.33 1.01
N PHE A 133 -8.24 7.37 1.83
CA PHE A 133 -8.63 5.96 1.69
C PHE A 133 -10.12 5.74 1.95
N THR A 134 -10.74 6.51 2.85
CA THR A 134 -12.20 6.47 3.07
C THR A 134 -12.96 6.86 1.80
N ILE A 135 -12.46 7.85 1.04
CA ILE A 135 -13.06 8.25 -0.25
C ILE A 135 -12.99 7.10 -1.25
N PHE A 136 -11.86 6.40 -1.33
CA PHE A 136 -11.72 5.21 -2.16
C PHE A 136 -12.80 4.16 -1.84
N VAL A 137 -13.03 3.87 -0.56
CA VAL A 137 -14.05 2.90 -0.13
C VAL A 137 -15.45 3.37 -0.52
N ILE A 138 -15.77 4.66 -0.33
CA ILE A 138 -17.09 5.21 -0.68
C ILE A 138 -17.33 5.12 -2.19
N ILE A 139 -16.36 5.52 -3.02
CA ILE A 139 -16.46 5.42 -4.48
C ILE A 139 -16.62 3.95 -4.90
N HIS A 140 -15.83 3.05 -4.32
CA HIS A 140 -15.94 1.62 -4.60
C HIS A 140 -17.31 1.05 -4.24
N LEU A 141 -17.87 1.42 -3.09
CA LEU A 141 -19.20 1.03 -2.64
C LEU A 141 -20.24 1.48 -3.65
N ILE A 142 -20.25 2.76 -4.04
CA ILE A 142 -21.20 3.31 -5.01
C ILE A 142 -21.10 2.56 -6.34
N ALA A 143 -19.88 2.21 -6.77
CA ALA A 143 -19.65 1.55 -8.05
C ALA A 143 -20.03 0.06 -8.07
N THR A 144 -20.16 -0.60 -6.92
CA THR A 144 -20.29 -2.08 -6.86
C THR A 144 -21.53 -2.59 -6.13
N SER A 145 -22.18 -1.76 -5.34
CA SER A 145 -23.27 -2.19 -4.46
C SER A 145 -24.64 -1.94 -5.09
N ASP A 146 -25.49 -2.96 -5.14
CA ASP A 146 -26.90 -2.81 -5.53
C ASP A 146 -27.74 -2.02 -4.50
N LYS A 147 -27.32 -2.04 -3.22
CA LYS A 147 -28.01 -1.39 -2.09
C LYS A 147 -27.19 -0.24 -1.52
N ILE A 148 -26.86 0.73 -2.37
CA ILE A 148 -25.94 1.85 -2.06
C ILE A 148 -26.31 2.53 -0.73
N GLY A 149 -27.55 3.00 -0.57
CA GLY A 149 -27.98 3.73 0.63
C GLY A 149 -27.83 2.93 1.93
N LEU A 150 -28.25 1.66 1.94
CA LEU A 150 -28.12 0.79 3.11
C LEU A 150 -26.64 0.52 3.47
N ASN A 151 -25.79 0.35 2.46
CA ASN A 151 -24.37 0.06 2.68
C ASN A 151 -23.60 1.31 3.10
N ILE A 152 -23.95 2.50 2.60
CA ILE A 152 -23.44 3.78 3.12
C ILE A 152 -23.84 3.94 4.59
N PHE A 153 -25.11 3.69 4.93
CA PHE A 153 -25.57 3.74 6.31
C PHE A 153 -24.75 2.80 7.21
N ARG A 154 -24.53 1.55 6.79
CA ARG A 154 -23.72 0.58 7.55
C ARG A 154 -22.28 1.04 7.74
N LEU A 155 -21.66 1.59 6.69
CA LEU A 155 -20.30 2.11 6.75
C LEU A 155 -20.19 3.27 7.74
N VAL A 156 -21.08 4.26 7.64
CA VAL A 156 -21.12 5.40 8.56
C VAL A 156 -21.41 4.94 9.99
N PHE A 157 -22.33 3.99 10.15
CA PHE A 157 -22.68 3.45 11.47
C PHE A 157 -21.50 2.73 12.13
N GLY A 158 -20.76 1.90 11.39
CA GLY A 158 -19.54 1.27 11.89
C GLY A 158 -18.47 2.29 12.29
N PHE A 159 -18.31 3.35 11.49
CA PHE A 159 -17.37 4.44 11.77
C PHE A 159 -17.77 5.19 13.07
N MET A 160 -19.05 5.51 13.21
CA MET A 160 -19.60 6.22 14.38
C MET A 160 -19.48 5.39 15.67
N LEU A 161 -19.72 4.08 15.63
CA LEU A 161 -19.60 3.22 16.82
C LEU A 161 -18.20 3.29 17.43
N VAL A 162 -17.15 3.29 16.59
CA VAL A 162 -15.76 3.40 17.04
C VAL A 162 -15.49 4.79 17.62
N LEU A 163 -15.91 5.86 16.95
CA LEU A 163 -15.70 7.22 17.45
C LEU A 163 -16.43 7.48 18.77
N LEU A 164 -17.69 7.04 18.90
CA LEU A 164 -18.45 7.16 20.14
C LEU A 164 -17.80 6.36 21.27
N SER A 165 -17.29 5.16 20.98
CA SER A 165 -16.55 4.37 21.96
C SER A 165 -15.26 5.06 22.39
N TYR A 166 -14.48 5.59 21.45
CA TYR A 166 -13.26 6.34 21.73
C TYR A 166 -13.54 7.58 22.59
N PHE A 167 -14.49 8.43 22.18
CA PHE A 167 -14.85 9.63 22.95
C PHE A 167 -15.43 9.29 24.32
N GLY A 168 -16.22 8.22 24.42
CA GLY A 168 -16.75 7.74 25.71
C GLY A 168 -15.63 7.34 26.67
N VAL A 169 -14.63 6.57 26.20
CA VAL A 169 -13.47 6.20 27.03
C VAL A 169 -12.63 7.43 27.39
N MET A 170 -12.35 8.31 26.43
CA MET A 170 -11.56 9.53 26.68
C MET A 170 -12.24 10.45 27.68
N TYR A 171 -13.57 10.58 27.61
CA TYR A 171 -14.37 11.33 28.59
C TYR A 171 -14.26 10.72 29.99
N LEU A 172 -14.37 9.39 30.13
CA LEU A 172 -14.20 8.70 31.41
C LEU A 172 -12.77 8.84 31.99
N LEU A 173 -11.76 8.99 31.13
CA LEU A 173 -10.38 9.27 31.53
C LEU A 173 -10.13 10.77 31.86
N GLY A 174 -11.16 11.61 31.80
CA GLY A 174 -11.07 13.05 32.12
C GLY A 174 -10.49 13.92 31.00
N SER A 175 -10.36 13.38 29.79
CA SER A 175 -9.89 14.16 28.63
C SER A 175 -11.03 15.01 28.06
N ASN A 176 -11.05 16.29 28.41
CA ASN A 176 -12.09 17.24 28.02
C ASN A 176 -11.67 18.22 26.90
N SER A 177 -10.53 17.96 26.24
CA SER A 177 -10.02 18.82 25.17
C SER A 177 -9.91 18.06 23.85
N PHE A 178 -10.11 18.77 22.74
CA PHE A 178 -9.94 18.22 21.40
C PHE A 178 -8.49 18.41 20.94
N ASN A 179 -7.84 17.33 20.52
CA ASN A 179 -6.52 17.40 19.92
C ASN A 179 -6.65 17.79 18.43
N SER A 180 -6.15 18.97 18.07
CA SER A 180 -6.19 19.49 16.70
C SER A 180 -5.40 18.64 15.70
N ALA A 181 -4.50 17.77 16.14
CA ALA A 181 -3.80 16.81 15.29
C ALA A 181 -4.73 15.81 14.58
N TYR A 182 -5.97 15.63 15.07
CA TYR A 182 -6.99 14.84 14.40
C TYR A 182 -7.58 15.52 13.16
N LEU A 183 -7.27 16.79 12.90
CA LEU A 183 -7.59 17.47 11.65
C LEU A 183 -6.42 17.26 10.68
N PRO A 184 -6.62 16.60 9.52
CA PRO A 184 -5.58 16.40 8.53
C PRO A 184 -5.30 17.71 7.79
N LEU A 185 -4.62 18.65 8.46
CA LEU A 185 -4.25 19.94 7.91
C LEU A 185 -3.08 19.74 6.95
N ILE A 186 -3.22 20.30 5.75
CA ILE A 186 -2.17 20.26 4.72
C ILE A 186 -1.05 21.21 5.15
N SER A 187 0.19 20.75 5.11
CA SER A 187 1.35 21.61 5.34
C SER A 187 1.36 22.74 4.29
N PRO A 188 1.47 24.01 4.69
CA PRO A 188 1.52 25.13 3.74
C PRO A 188 2.85 25.21 2.99
N ARG A 189 3.86 24.42 3.38
CA ARG A 189 5.20 24.43 2.77
C ARG A 189 5.41 23.17 1.95
N PHE A 190 5.73 23.35 0.68
CA PHE A 190 6.23 22.28 -0.18
C PHE A 190 7.67 21.92 0.22
N GLN A 191 8.02 20.65 0.03
CA GLN A 191 9.36 20.16 0.27
C GLN A 191 10.35 20.75 -0.74
N GLU A 192 11.43 21.33 -0.25
CA GLU A 192 12.45 21.99 -1.09
C GLU A 192 13.54 21.02 -1.57
N ASN A 193 13.81 19.95 -0.80
CA ASN A 193 14.80 18.94 -1.14
C ASN A 193 14.15 17.57 -1.37
N TYR A 194 14.22 17.07 -2.59
CA TYR A 194 13.66 15.77 -2.99
C TYR A 194 14.68 14.63 -2.96
N TYR A 195 15.90 14.84 -2.47
CA TYR A 195 16.82 13.73 -2.21
C TYR A 195 16.26 12.85 -1.08
N PRO A 196 16.20 11.50 -1.21
CA PRO A 196 16.67 10.65 -2.31
C PRO A 196 15.58 10.20 -3.33
N LEU A 197 14.38 10.79 -3.31
CA LEU A 197 13.22 10.39 -4.14
C LEU A 197 13.48 10.37 -5.66
N TYR A 198 14.43 11.16 -6.18
CA TYR A 198 14.74 11.18 -7.61
C TYR A 198 15.26 9.82 -8.11
N PHE A 199 15.83 8.98 -7.25
CA PHE A 199 16.20 7.60 -7.63
C PHE A 199 14.99 6.76 -8.03
N LEU A 200 13.77 7.13 -7.59
CA LEU A 200 12.52 6.44 -7.95
C LEU A 200 11.92 6.92 -9.27
N LEU A 201 12.50 7.94 -9.92
CA LEU A 201 12.00 8.47 -11.19
C LEU A 201 11.80 7.39 -12.27
N PRO A 202 12.71 6.41 -12.46
CA PRO A 202 12.49 5.35 -13.45
C PRO A 202 11.27 4.48 -13.13
N VAL A 203 11.01 4.19 -11.85
CA VAL A 203 9.83 3.44 -11.40
C VAL A 203 8.56 4.25 -11.68
N LEU A 204 8.57 5.55 -11.39
CA LEU A 204 7.45 6.44 -11.65
C LEU A 204 7.13 6.54 -13.15
N LEU A 205 8.15 6.66 -14.01
CA LEU A 205 7.98 6.66 -15.46
C LEU A 205 7.38 5.33 -15.96
N MET A 206 7.81 4.20 -15.40
CA MET A 206 7.21 2.89 -15.70
C MET A 206 5.75 2.80 -15.28
N VAL A 207 5.38 3.40 -14.14
CA VAL A 207 3.97 3.49 -13.70
C VAL A 207 3.15 4.30 -14.71
N PHE A 208 3.61 5.48 -15.12
CA PHE A 208 2.91 6.29 -16.12
C PHE A 208 2.79 5.56 -17.46
N TYR A 209 3.86 4.92 -17.92
CA TYR A 209 3.83 4.08 -19.12
C TYR A 209 2.80 2.94 -19.00
N ALA A 210 2.74 2.26 -17.86
CA ALA A 210 1.79 1.18 -17.59
C ALA A 210 0.33 1.67 -17.67
N VAL A 211 0.05 2.83 -17.08
CA VAL A 211 -1.28 3.46 -17.08
C VAL A 211 -1.68 3.86 -18.50
N ALA A 212 -0.80 4.55 -19.23
CA ALA A 212 -1.04 4.93 -20.62
C ALA A 212 -1.31 3.70 -21.51
N ASN A 213 -0.44 2.69 -21.43
CA ASN A 213 -0.63 1.44 -22.15
C ASN A 213 -1.93 0.73 -21.76
N HIS A 214 -2.38 0.87 -20.50
CA HIS A 214 -3.65 0.31 -20.09
C HIS A 214 -4.82 0.90 -20.87
N PHE A 215 -4.87 2.23 -20.99
CA PHE A 215 -5.96 2.96 -21.64
C PHE A 215 -5.93 2.84 -23.16
N ILE A 216 -4.75 2.83 -23.79
CA ILE A 216 -4.60 2.59 -25.24
C ILE A 216 -5.23 1.25 -25.64
N HIS A 217 -5.07 0.22 -24.79
CA HIS A 217 -5.60 -1.12 -25.03
C HIS A 217 -6.88 -1.42 -24.24
N PHE A 218 -7.61 -0.40 -23.78
CA PHE A 218 -8.75 -0.57 -22.88
C PHE A 218 -9.85 -1.45 -23.50
N ASN A 219 -10.24 -1.14 -24.73
CA ASN A 219 -11.33 -1.84 -25.44
C ASN A 219 -11.02 -3.31 -25.76
N LYS A 220 -9.74 -3.71 -25.73
CA LYS A 220 -9.31 -5.09 -25.99
C LYS A 220 -9.39 -5.99 -24.76
N LYS A 221 -9.79 -5.47 -23.59
CA LYS A 221 -9.76 -6.18 -22.31
C LYS A 221 -11.16 -6.61 -21.86
N SER A 222 -11.22 -7.76 -21.18
CA SER A 222 -12.46 -8.21 -20.57
C SER A 222 -12.99 -7.20 -19.54
N PRO A 223 -14.32 -7.07 -19.37
CA PRO A 223 -14.92 -6.20 -18.37
C PRO A 223 -14.35 -6.40 -16.96
N ILE A 224 -14.12 -7.67 -16.57
CA ILE A 224 -13.55 -8.03 -15.27
C ILE A 224 -12.12 -7.49 -15.11
N SER A 225 -11.27 -7.63 -16.14
CA SER A 225 -9.89 -7.11 -16.08
C SER A 225 -9.85 -5.58 -16.03
N ARG A 226 -10.78 -4.91 -16.73
CA ARG A 226 -10.95 -3.45 -16.67
C ARG A 226 -11.33 -3.01 -15.27
N PHE A 227 -12.40 -3.58 -14.71
CA PHE A 227 -12.89 -3.25 -13.37
C PHE A 227 -11.80 -3.42 -12.30
N LYS A 228 -11.13 -4.58 -12.27
CA LYS A 228 -10.05 -4.85 -11.31
C LYS A 228 -8.89 -3.87 -11.44
N TYR A 229 -8.53 -3.48 -12.65
CA TYR A 229 -7.45 -2.51 -12.83
C TYR A 229 -7.88 -1.11 -12.43
N THR A 230 -9.09 -0.69 -12.77
CA THR A 230 -9.66 0.59 -12.31
C THR A 230 -9.72 0.66 -10.79
N PHE A 231 -10.08 -0.44 -10.11
CA PHE A 231 -10.01 -0.56 -8.65
C PHE A 231 -8.60 -0.27 -8.11
N ILE A 232 -7.57 -0.90 -8.70
CA ILE A 232 -6.17 -0.67 -8.32
C ILE A 232 -5.72 0.77 -8.63
N LEU A 233 -6.10 1.33 -9.77
CA LEU A 233 -5.78 2.72 -10.11
C LEU A 233 -6.42 3.70 -9.14
N LEU A 234 -7.69 3.51 -8.79
CA LEU A 234 -8.39 4.36 -7.83
C LEU A 234 -7.73 4.29 -6.45
N TYR A 235 -7.38 3.08 -5.99
CA TYR A 235 -6.62 2.90 -4.74
C TYR A 235 -5.28 3.66 -4.81
N THR A 236 -4.52 3.48 -5.89
CA THR A 236 -3.23 4.16 -6.12
C THR A 236 -3.39 5.67 -6.07
N LEU A 237 -4.42 6.21 -6.73
CA LEU A 237 -4.71 7.64 -6.75
C LEU A 237 -4.96 8.17 -5.33
N THR A 238 -5.83 7.52 -4.56
CA THR A 238 -6.12 7.97 -3.20
C THR A 238 -4.93 7.90 -2.27
N GLN A 239 -4.09 6.87 -2.38
CA GLN A 239 -2.85 6.78 -1.59
C GLN A 239 -1.84 7.83 -2.05
N SER A 240 -1.77 8.13 -3.35
CA SER A 240 -0.91 9.18 -3.89
C SER A 240 -1.31 10.56 -3.38
N ILE A 241 -2.61 10.82 -3.18
CA ILE A 241 -3.09 12.07 -2.54
C ILE A 241 -2.56 12.15 -1.11
N THR A 242 -2.67 11.08 -0.32
CA THR A 242 -2.11 11.05 1.05
C THR A 242 -0.60 11.26 1.06
N ILE A 243 0.13 10.57 0.18
CA ILE A 243 1.60 10.71 0.07
C ILE A 243 1.97 12.15 -0.31
N PHE A 244 1.35 12.70 -1.36
CA PHE A 244 1.67 14.04 -1.85
C PHE A 244 1.41 15.13 -0.80
N LEU A 245 0.34 15.00 -0.03
CA LEU A 245 -0.06 16.01 0.94
C LEU A 245 0.64 15.87 2.31
N TYR A 246 1.00 14.65 2.73
CA TYR A 246 1.38 14.38 4.13
C TYR A 246 2.70 13.63 4.33
N MET A 247 3.32 13.05 3.29
CA MET A 247 4.56 12.27 3.47
C MET A 247 5.69 13.10 4.11
N GLY A 248 5.90 14.33 3.61
CA GLY A 248 7.06 15.13 4.01
C GLY A 248 8.35 14.33 3.86
N THR A 249 9.14 14.25 4.93
CA THR A 249 10.39 13.46 4.99
C THR A 249 10.20 12.02 5.51
N VAL A 250 8.96 11.60 5.80
CA VAL A 250 8.64 10.26 6.32
C VAL A 250 8.33 9.34 5.15
N TYR A 251 9.37 8.77 4.55
CA TYR A 251 9.25 8.00 3.30
C TYR A 251 8.47 6.69 3.43
N GLU A 252 8.21 6.22 4.65
CA GLU A 252 7.42 5.03 4.94
C GLU A 252 5.97 5.13 4.45
N TYR A 253 5.45 6.35 4.24
CA TYR A 253 4.17 6.56 3.56
C TYR A 253 4.12 5.92 2.15
N LEU A 254 5.27 5.76 1.49
CA LEU A 254 5.36 5.09 0.18
C LEU A 254 4.99 3.60 0.26
N LEU A 255 5.00 2.98 1.45
CA LEU A 255 4.51 1.60 1.63
C LEU A 255 3.03 1.45 1.27
N PHE A 256 2.21 2.51 1.39
CA PHE A 256 0.79 2.46 1.02
C PHE A 256 0.58 2.21 -0.48
N ILE A 257 1.53 2.59 -1.34
CA ILE A 257 1.46 2.33 -2.79
C ILE A 257 2.27 1.10 -3.22
N ALA A 258 2.91 0.38 -2.30
CA ALA A 258 3.78 -0.74 -2.64
C ALA A 258 3.03 -1.84 -3.43
N LEU A 259 1.85 -2.24 -2.95
CA LEU A 259 1.02 -3.25 -3.61
C LEU A 259 0.58 -2.82 -5.02
N PRO A 260 -0.11 -1.67 -5.19
CA PRO A 260 -0.60 -1.29 -6.51
C PRO A 260 0.55 -1.04 -7.50
N VAL A 261 1.65 -0.41 -7.09
CA VAL A 261 2.81 -0.17 -7.96
C VAL A 261 3.41 -1.49 -8.44
N SER A 262 3.53 -2.49 -7.56
CA SER A 262 4.01 -3.82 -7.95
C SER A 262 3.14 -4.48 -9.01
N ILE A 263 1.81 -4.35 -8.91
CA ILE A 263 0.86 -4.87 -9.92
C ILE A 263 1.00 -4.09 -11.23
N ILE A 264 1.06 -2.77 -11.17
CA ILE A 264 1.09 -1.89 -12.33
C ILE A 264 2.40 -2.08 -13.12
N VAL A 265 3.55 -2.05 -12.43
CA VAL A 265 4.88 -2.19 -13.03
C VAL A 265 5.10 -3.60 -13.57
N SER A 266 4.73 -4.66 -12.83
CA SER A 266 4.83 -6.03 -13.34
C SER A 266 4.03 -6.23 -14.62
N ARG A 267 2.86 -5.57 -14.72
CA ARG A 267 2.04 -5.58 -15.93
C ARG A 267 2.73 -4.84 -17.08
N ALA A 268 3.35 -3.69 -16.84
CA ALA A 268 4.13 -2.98 -17.85
C ALA A 268 5.28 -3.83 -18.40
N LEU A 269 6.10 -4.41 -17.52
CA LEU A 269 7.22 -5.26 -17.91
C LEU A 269 6.76 -6.42 -18.80
N ARG A 270 5.64 -7.06 -18.46
CA ARG A 270 5.10 -8.16 -19.27
C ARG A 270 4.70 -7.74 -20.69
N PHE A 271 4.17 -6.53 -20.86
CA PHE A 271 3.71 -6.03 -22.16
C PHE A 271 4.80 -5.39 -23.00
N MET A 272 6.05 -5.34 -22.52
CA MET A 272 7.16 -4.92 -23.36
C MET A 272 7.42 -5.96 -24.46
N PRO A 273 7.70 -5.51 -25.70
CA PRO A 273 7.66 -6.36 -26.88
C PRO A 273 8.81 -7.38 -26.96
N LYS A 274 9.98 -7.04 -26.43
CA LYS A 274 11.18 -7.87 -26.50
C LYS A 274 11.58 -8.36 -25.12
N TYR A 275 12.05 -9.60 -25.03
CA TYR A 275 12.41 -10.23 -23.77
C TYR A 275 13.47 -9.44 -22.97
N TRP A 276 14.54 -8.99 -23.64
CA TRP A 276 15.60 -8.21 -23.02
C TRP A 276 15.09 -6.89 -22.42
N MET A 277 14.03 -6.29 -22.99
CA MET A 277 13.43 -5.06 -22.43
C MET A 277 12.72 -5.35 -21.11
N GLN A 278 12.09 -6.52 -20.97
CA GLN A 278 11.44 -6.94 -19.73
C GLN A 278 12.46 -7.13 -18.62
N GLU A 279 13.61 -7.75 -18.94
CA GLU A 279 14.70 -7.96 -17.99
C GLU A 279 15.38 -6.66 -17.59
N LEU A 280 15.76 -5.83 -18.58
CA LEU A 280 16.36 -4.52 -18.32
C LEU A 280 15.41 -3.65 -17.49
N GLY A 281 14.11 -3.63 -17.82
CA GLY A 281 13.10 -2.91 -17.06
C GLY A 281 13.02 -3.39 -15.61
N LEU A 282 13.05 -4.71 -15.36
CA LEU A 282 13.05 -5.24 -14.00
C LEU A 282 14.29 -4.78 -13.21
N TRP A 283 15.48 -4.88 -13.82
CA TRP A 283 16.71 -4.47 -13.16
C TRP A 283 16.77 -2.97 -12.91
N VAL A 284 16.23 -2.15 -13.82
CA VAL A 284 16.08 -0.70 -13.60
C VAL A 284 15.20 -0.43 -12.38
N VAL A 285 14.09 -1.16 -12.21
CA VAL A 285 13.26 -1.05 -10.98
C VAL A 285 14.07 -1.40 -9.74
N VAL A 286 14.75 -2.55 -9.75
CA VAL A 286 15.52 -3.03 -8.59
C VAL A 286 16.63 -2.04 -8.23
N LEU A 287 17.43 -1.61 -9.20
CA LEU A 287 18.51 -0.65 -8.99
C LEU A 287 17.98 0.68 -8.45
N SER A 288 16.86 1.18 -8.98
CA SER A 288 16.21 2.40 -8.49
C SER A 288 15.83 2.30 -7.01
N LEU A 289 15.25 1.15 -6.61
CA LEU A 289 14.82 0.89 -5.23
C LEU A 289 16.02 0.72 -4.28
N VAL A 290 17.08 0.04 -4.73
CA VAL A 290 18.31 -0.12 -3.95
C VAL A 290 19.03 1.21 -3.77
N LEU A 291 19.17 2.02 -4.84
CA LEU A 291 19.78 3.34 -4.76
C LEU A 291 18.98 4.28 -3.86
N PHE A 292 17.64 4.23 -3.91
CA PHE A 292 16.80 4.95 -2.97
C PHE A 292 17.11 4.56 -1.52
N LYS A 293 17.15 3.24 -1.21
CA LYS A 293 17.45 2.74 0.14
C LYS A 293 18.84 3.12 0.62
N ILE A 294 19.84 3.07 -0.25
CA ILE A 294 21.19 3.54 0.09
C ILE A 294 21.15 5.04 0.38
N GLY A 295 20.44 5.80 -0.44
CA GLY A 295 20.29 7.24 -0.28
C GLY A 295 19.56 7.66 0.99
N THR A 296 18.74 6.81 1.62
CA THR A 296 18.15 7.13 2.93
C THR A 296 19.13 6.93 4.09
N PHE A 297 20.15 6.07 3.94
CA PHE A 297 21.19 5.87 4.95
C PHE A 297 22.43 6.75 4.76
N LEU A 298 22.76 7.07 3.52
CA LEU A 298 23.94 7.85 3.16
C LEU A 298 23.47 9.11 2.42
N ASP A 299 23.81 10.29 2.95
CA ASP A 299 23.75 11.49 2.12
C ASP A 299 24.91 11.42 1.13
N ILE A 300 24.63 11.01 -0.11
CA ILE A 300 25.64 10.83 -1.16
C ILE A 300 26.38 12.16 -1.44
N LYS A 301 25.82 13.31 -1.03
CA LYS A 301 26.53 14.59 -1.07
C LYS A 301 27.75 14.64 -0.15
N GLU A 302 27.75 13.92 0.97
CA GLU A 302 28.93 13.81 1.85
C GLU A 302 30.03 12.95 1.22
N ILE A 303 29.67 11.97 0.39
CA ILE A 303 30.63 11.06 -0.28
C ILE A 303 31.25 11.70 -1.52
N ILE A 304 30.51 12.53 -2.27
CA ILE A 304 31.03 13.23 -3.46
C ILE A 304 31.97 14.39 -3.09
N ASN A 305 31.89 14.89 -1.84
CA ASN A 305 32.77 15.93 -1.32
C ASN A 305 34.02 15.40 -0.58
N LEU A 306 34.25 14.08 -0.62
CA LEU A 306 35.45 13.37 -0.13
C LEU A 306 36.33 12.92 -1.31
#